data_AF-A0A965K2G7-F1
#
_entry.id   AF-A0A965K2G7-F1
#
_cell.length_a   1.000
_cell.length_b   1.000
_cell.length_c   1.000
_cell.angle_alpha   90.00
_cell.angle_beta   90.00
_cell.angle_gamma   90.00
#
_symmetry.space_group_name_H-M   'P 1'
#
loop_
_entity.id
_entity.type
_entity.pdbx_description
1 polymer ?
#
loop_
_entity_poly.entity_id
_entity_poly.type
_entity_poly.pdbx_seq_one_letter_code
_entity_poly.pdbx_strand_id
1 'polypeptide(L)'
;MSHLRLATRRSPLALAQATEVARRLELSGTTCEIVEVVTTGDRQNDVPLTTIAGQGVFTAEVQHAVLEGRADVAVHSAKDLPSVTPDGLVITCVPE
;
A
#
# COMPACT_ATOMS: atom_id res chain seq x y z
N MET A 1 23.05 -1.46 6.86
CA MET A 1 21.77 -2.19 6.93
C MET A 1 20.76 -1.34 6.16
N SER A 2 20.05 -1.93 5.20
CA SER A 2 18.96 -1.24 4.49
C SER A 2 17.76 -1.09 5.42
N HIS A 3 17.11 0.07 5.37
CA HIS A 3 15.87 0.36 6.08
C HIS A 3 14.81 0.76 5.06
N LEU A 4 13.61 0.18 5.13
CA LEU A 4 12.50 0.47 4.22
C LEU A 4 11.24 0.85 5.00
N ARG A 5 10.56 1.89 4.52
CA ARG A 5 9.24 2.32 4.98
C ARG A 5 8.17 1.80 4.03
N LEU A 6 7.29 0.94 4.53
CA LEU A 6 6.24 0.24 3.77
C LEU A 6 4.91 0.94 4.02
N ALA A 7 4.41 1.70 3.04
CA ALA A 7 3.09 2.28 3.09
C ALA A 7 1.99 1.23 2.88
N THR A 8 0.97 1.24 3.73
CA THR A 8 -0.21 0.37 3.61
C THR A 8 -1.46 1.05 4.14
N ARG A 9 -2.63 0.48 3.84
CA ARG A 9 -3.89 0.90 4.46
C ARG A 9 -3.95 0.42 5.90
N ARG A 10 -4.74 1.13 6.73
CA ARG A 10 -4.98 0.75 8.14
C ARG A 10 -5.96 -0.41 8.35
N SER A 11 -6.51 -1.00 7.28
CA SER A 11 -7.46 -2.11 7.44
C SER A 11 -6.73 -3.35 8.00
N PRO A 12 -7.38 -4.18 8.82
CA PRO A 12 -6.71 -5.34 9.44
C PRO A 12 -6.02 -6.26 8.43
N LEU A 13 -6.64 -6.50 7.27
CA LEU A 13 -6.06 -7.31 6.21
C LEU A 13 -4.84 -6.64 5.55
N ALA A 14 -4.89 -5.34 5.30
CA ALA A 14 -3.79 -4.62 4.69
C ALA A 14 -2.56 -4.53 5.61
N LEU A 15 -2.79 -4.37 6.91
CA LEU A 15 -1.74 -4.47 7.94
C LEU A 15 -1.13 -5.87 8.01
N ALA A 16 -1.95 -6.92 7.94
CA ALA A 16 -1.46 -8.30 7.91
C ALA A 16 -0.60 -8.56 6.65
N GLN A 17 -1.03 -8.07 5.49
CA GLN A 17 -0.27 -8.17 4.23
C GLN A 17 1.08 -7.44 4.32
N ALA A 18 1.08 -6.20 4.82
CA ALA A 18 2.31 -5.43 4.99
C ALA A 18 3.26 -6.05 6.01
N THR A 19 2.73 -6.58 7.11
CA THR A 19 3.52 -7.31 8.12
C THR A 19 4.16 -8.56 7.52
N GLU A 20 3.45 -9.33 6.69
CA GLU A 20 4.03 -10.52 6.05
C GLU A 20 5.15 -10.14 5.07
N VAL A 21 4.98 -9.07 4.29
CA VAL A 21 6.04 -8.56 3.41
C VAL A 21 7.26 -8.10 4.23
N ALA A 22 7.03 -7.34 5.31
CA ALA A 22 8.09 -6.89 6.21
C ALA A 22 8.86 -8.10 6.79
N ARG A 23 8.16 -9.12 7.29
CA ARG A 23 8.77 -10.34 7.83
C ARG A 23 9.67 -11.03 6.82
N ARG A 24 9.24 -11.14 5.55
CA ARG A 24 10.07 -11.74 4.47
C ARG A 24 11.30 -10.89 4.14
N LEU A 25 11.17 -9.57 4.13
CA LEU A 25 12.29 -8.65 3.91
C LEU A 25 13.30 -8.67 5.08
N GLU A 26 12.83 -8.78 6.31
CA GLU A 26 13.67 -8.89 7.50
C GLU A 26 14.52 -10.17 7.51
N LEU A 27 13.97 -11.29 7.01
CA LEU A 27 14.74 -12.52 6.81
C LEU A 27 15.89 -12.35 5.80
N SER A 28 15.82 -11.34 4.91
CA SER A 28 16.89 -10.98 3.98
C SER A 28 17.88 -9.93 4.55
N GLY A 29 17.69 -9.49 5.80
CA GLY A 29 18.55 -8.49 6.46
C GLY A 29 18.14 -7.03 6.23
N THR A 30 16.92 -6.77 5.74
CA THR A 30 16.37 -5.41 5.59
C THR A 30 15.44 -5.08 6.75
N THR A 31 15.69 -3.99 7.47
CA THR A 31 14.77 -3.54 8.51
C THR A 31 13.58 -2.81 7.90
N CYS A 32 12.38 -3.01 8.46
CA CYS A 32 11.15 -2.46 7.92
C CYS A 32 10.42 -1.59 8.94
N GLU A 33 9.81 -0.50 8.49
CA GLU A 33 8.84 0.32 9.23
C GLU A 33 7.51 0.31 8.46
N ILE A 34 6.39 0.06 9.15
CA ILE A 34 5.06 0.14 8.53
C ILE A 34 4.54 1.57 8.67
N VAL A 35 4.22 2.20 7.53
CA VAL A 35 3.63 3.53 7.46
C VAL A 35 2.13 3.37 7.14
N GLU A 36 1.30 3.55 8.15
CA GLU A 36 -0.15 3.50 7.99
C GLU A 36 -0.69 4.75 7.29
N VAL A 37 -1.47 4.54 6.23
CA VAL A 37 -2.11 5.61 5.47
C VAL A 37 -3.61 5.52 5.62
N VAL A 38 -4.23 6.64 6.02
CA VAL A 38 -5.69 6.79 6.06
C VAL A 38 -6.17 7.15 4.66
N THR A 39 -6.86 6.21 4.01
CA THR A 39 -7.46 6.45 2.70
C THR A 39 -8.84 7.09 2.82
N THR A 40 -9.31 7.73 1.75
CA THR A 40 -10.70 8.22 1.67
C THR A 40 -11.70 7.07 1.78
N GLY A 41 -11.35 5.89 1.24
CA GLY A 41 -12.15 4.68 1.41
C GLY A 41 -12.30 4.24 2.87
N ASP A 42 -11.27 4.42 3.71
CA ASP A 42 -11.36 4.11 5.15
C ASP A 42 -12.17 5.15 5.94
N ARG A 43 -12.47 6.31 5.34
CA ARG A 43 -13.30 7.37 5.93
C ARG A 43 -14.77 7.25 5.51
N GLN A 44 -15.04 6.61 4.37
CA GLN A 44 -16.37 6.53 3.76
C GLN A 44 -16.93 5.10 3.78
N ASN A 45 -16.99 4.48 4.97
CA ASN A 45 -17.52 3.11 5.13
C ASN A 45 -19.03 2.99 4.80
N ASP A 46 -19.77 4.10 4.77
CA ASP A 46 -21.22 4.11 4.57
C ASP A 46 -21.64 4.34 3.11
N VAL A 47 -20.68 4.56 2.20
CA VAL A 47 -20.96 4.79 0.78
C VAL A 47 -20.75 3.48 0.02
N PRO A 48 -21.74 3.04 -0.80
CA PRO A 48 -21.59 1.83 -1.61
C PRO A 48 -20.32 1.88 -2.45
N LEU A 49 -19.55 0.79 -2.42
CA LEU A 49 -18.32 0.62 -3.20
C LEU A 49 -18.53 0.97 -4.68
N THR A 50 -19.68 0.66 -5.26
CA THR A 50 -20.03 0.99 -6.65
C THR A 50 -20.00 2.48 -6.97
N THR A 51 -20.21 3.34 -5.99
CA THR A 51 -20.21 4.81 -6.15
C THR A 51 -18.80 5.38 -6.16
N ILE A 52 -17.84 4.65 -5.60
CA ILE A 52 -16.44 5.06 -5.39
C ILE A 52 -15.47 4.21 -6.25
N ALA A 53 -15.94 3.06 -6.74
CA ALA A 53 -15.19 2.12 -7.57
C ALA A 53 -14.74 2.79 -8.88
N GLY A 54 -13.45 2.68 -9.18
CA GLY A 54 -12.85 3.20 -10.41
C GLY A 54 -11.96 4.44 -10.22
N GLN A 55 -11.99 5.11 -9.06
CA GLN A 55 -11.14 6.29 -8.82
C GLN A 55 -9.83 5.97 -8.05
N GLY A 56 -9.49 4.69 -7.84
CA GLY A 56 -8.30 4.32 -7.08
C GLY A 56 -8.35 4.72 -5.60
N VAL A 57 -9.56 4.83 -5.03
CA VAL A 57 -9.81 5.43 -3.70
C VAL A 57 -9.19 4.67 -2.53
N PHE A 58 -8.72 3.45 -2.77
CA PHE A 58 -8.00 2.64 -1.78
C PHE A 58 -6.48 2.64 -1.99
N THR A 59 -5.99 3.08 -3.16
CA THR A 59 -4.57 3.00 -3.52
C THR A 59 -3.92 4.37 -3.64
N ALA A 60 -4.68 5.40 -4.02
CA ALA A 60 -4.16 6.72 -4.35
C ALA A 60 -3.36 7.35 -3.21
N GLU A 61 -3.88 7.38 -1.98
CA GLU A 61 -3.18 8.01 -0.86
C GLU A 61 -1.92 7.23 -0.43
N VAL A 62 -1.96 5.90 -0.55
CA VAL A 62 -0.79 5.04 -0.26
C VAL A 62 0.29 5.26 -1.32
N GLN A 63 -0.09 5.29 -2.60
CA GLN A 63 0.79 5.59 -3.72
C GLN A 63 1.39 7.00 -3.61
N HIS A 64 0.60 7.97 -3.19
CA HIS A 64 1.06 9.33 -2.95
C HIS A 64 2.10 9.39 -1.82
N ALA A 65 1.97 8.55 -0.78
CA ALA A 65 2.99 8.45 0.26
C ALA A 65 4.36 8.05 -0.28
N VAL A 66 4.40 7.19 -1.30
CA VAL A 66 5.65 6.82 -1.97
C VAL A 66 6.15 7.95 -2.87
N LEU A 67 5.27 8.55 -3.69
CA LEU A 67 5.62 9.65 -4.58
C LEU A 67 6.14 10.90 -3.85
N GLU A 68 5.65 11.17 -2.64
CA GLU A 68 6.10 12.29 -1.79
C GLU A 68 7.32 11.93 -0.91
N GLY A 69 7.84 10.70 -0.99
CA GLY A 69 8.97 10.25 -0.19
C GLY A 69 8.67 10.04 1.30
N ARG A 70 7.39 10.01 1.69
CA ARG A 70 6.96 9.64 3.06
C ARG A 70 7.12 8.15 3.33
N ALA A 71 7.11 7.32 2.29
CA ALA A 71 7.43 5.90 2.32
C ALA A 71 8.29 5.52 1.11
N ASP A 72 8.91 4.34 1.14
CA ASP A 72 9.82 3.86 0.10
C ASP A 72 9.12 2.88 -0.84
N VAL A 73 8.19 2.08 -0.32
CA VAL A 73 7.36 1.13 -1.10
C VAL A 73 5.92 1.13 -0.60
N ALA A 74 5.00 0.71 -1.46
CA ALA A 74 3.59 0.50 -1.10
C ALA A 74 3.24 -1.00 -1.16
N VAL A 75 2.47 -1.47 -0.18
CA VAL A 75 1.91 -2.83 -0.17
C VAL A 75 0.42 -2.77 -0.42
N HIS A 76 -0.05 -3.53 -1.41
CA HIS A 76 -1.44 -3.57 -1.83
C HIS A 76 -1.93 -4.99 -2.03
N SER A 77 -3.25 -5.18 -1.87
CA SER A 77 -3.93 -6.28 -2.54
C SER A 77 -3.95 -6.00 -4.05
N ALA A 78 -3.46 -6.94 -4.86
CA ALA A 78 -3.33 -6.73 -6.31
C ALA A 78 -4.66 -6.36 -7.00
N LYS A 79 -5.78 -6.92 -6.52
CA LYS A 79 -7.12 -6.64 -7.05
C LYS A 79 -7.56 -5.17 -6.90
N ASP A 80 -6.94 -4.44 -5.96
CA ASP A 80 -7.29 -3.05 -5.68
C ASP A 80 -6.45 -2.07 -6.51
N LEU A 81 -5.39 -2.55 -7.19
CA LEU A 81 -4.54 -1.72 -8.04
C LEU A 81 -5.29 -1.30 -9.32
N PRO A 82 -5.09 -0.05 -9.80
CA PRO A 82 -5.61 0.36 -11.10
C PRO A 82 -4.95 -0.44 -12.23
N SER A 83 -5.66 -0.61 -13.34
CA SER A 83 -5.13 -1.32 -14.51
C SER A 83 -3.92 -0.63 -15.15
N VAL A 84 -3.78 0.68 -14.95
CA VAL A 84 -2.63 1.48 -15.37
C VAL A 84 -1.89 1.92 -14.12
N THR A 85 -0.61 1.56 -14.01
CA THR A 85 0.25 2.04 -12.93
C THR A 85 0.48 3.56 -13.10
N PRO A 86 0.29 4.37 -12.04
CA PRO A 86 0.54 5.81 -12.13
C PRO A 86 2.00 6.13 -12.49
N ASP A 87 2.20 7.24 -13.20
CA ASP A 87 3.53 7.74 -13.53
C ASP A 87 4.38 7.93 -12.27
N GLY A 88 5.67 7.58 -12.37
CA GLY A 88 6.61 7.62 -11.25
C GLY A 88 6.54 6.40 -10.31
N LEU A 89 5.64 5.46 -10.56
CA LEU A 89 5.57 4.19 -9.83
C LEU A 89 5.75 2.99 -10.77
N VAL A 90 6.19 1.88 -10.20
CA VAL A 90 6.31 0.59 -10.90
C VAL A 90 5.98 -0.54 -9.92
N ILE A 91 5.32 -1.59 -10.42
CA ILE A 91 5.13 -2.82 -9.65
C ILE A 91 6.46 -3.59 -9.70
N THR A 92 7.20 -3.59 -8.59
CA THR A 92 8.51 -4.24 -8.50
C THR A 92 8.44 -5.70 -8.06
N CYS A 93 7.34 -6.11 -7.42
CA CYS A 93 7.21 -7.45 -6.83
C CYS A 93 5.74 -7.88 -6.75
N VAL A 94 5.52 -9.18 -6.94
CA VAL A 94 4.27 -9.88 -6.59
C VAL A 94 4.68 -11.10 -5.76
N PRO A 95 4.37 -11.15 -4.45
CA PRO A 95 4.72 -12.29 -3.60
C PRO A 95 3.88 -13.53 -3.97
N GLU A 96 4.43 -14.72 -3.71
CA GLU A 96 3.77 -16.03 -3.87
C GLU A 96 2.57 -16.23 -2.94
#